data_AF-A0A2E6HR51-F1
#
_entry.id   AF-A0A2E6HR51-F1
#
_cell.length_a   1.000
_cell.length_b   1.000
_cell.length_c   1.000
_cell.angle_alpha   90.00
_cell.angle_beta   90.00
_cell.angle_gamma   90.00
#
_symmetry.space_group_name_H-M   'P 1'
#
loop_
_entity.id
_entity.type
_entity.pdbx_description
1 polymer ?
#
loop_
_entity_poly.entity_id
_entity_poly.type
_entity_poly.pdbx_seq_one_letter_code
_entity_poly.pdbx_strand_id
1 'polypeptide(L)'
;MECCLCKEEIEVNEAGWAEGHNAEPVVVEGRCCTKCNYFKVLPARMGFHPSKVKDMMFDLMMYEEEAKKFFKGEIEEKDLVYGKLRKD
;
A
#
# COMPACT_ATOMS: atom_id res chain seq x y z
N MET A 1 -18.37 15.00 14.99
CA MET A 1 -17.36 15.54 14.03
C MET A 1 -17.40 14.65 12.79
N GLU A 2 -17.27 15.19 11.58
CA GLU A 2 -17.32 14.38 10.35
C GLU A 2 -15.91 13.97 9.87
N CYS A 3 -15.78 12.73 9.38
CA CYS A 3 -14.56 12.21 8.81
C CYS A 3 -14.26 12.93 7.47
N CYS A 4 -13.09 13.54 7.34
CA CYS A 4 -12.72 14.25 6.11
C CYS A 4 -12.65 13.34 4.86
N LEU A 5 -12.49 12.02 5.03
CA LEU A 5 -12.28 11.03 3.95
C LEU A 5 -13.54 10.29 3.48
N CYS A 6 -14.51 10.02 4.36
CA CYS A 6 -15.75 9.33 3.98
C CYS A 6 -17.02 10.13 4.26
N LYS A 7 -16.90 11.28 4.94
CA LYS A 7 -18.02 12.15 5.33
C LYS A 7 -19.02 11.50 6.29
N GLU A 8 -18.68 10.33 6.85
CA GLU A 8 -19.43 9.71 7.96
C GLU A 8 -19.00 10.32 9.31
N GLU A 9 -19.81 10.14 10.34
CA GLU A 9 -19.50 10.58 11.70
C GLU A 9 -18.27 9.86 12.28
N ILE A 10 -17.43 10.60 13.00
CA ILE A 10 -16.28 10.03 13.73
C ILE A 10 -16.77 9.46 15.06
N GLU A 11 -16.52 8.17 15.25
CA GLU A 11 -16.84 7.45 16.48
C GLU A 11 -15.98 7.88 17.68
N VAL A 12 -16.56 7.77 18.87
CA VAL A 12 -15.83 7.90 20.15
C VAL A 12 -15.16 6.57 20.45
N ASN A 13 -13.86 6.59 20.74
CA ASN A 13 -13.14 5.36 21.08
C ASN A 13 -13.37 4.92 22.53
N GLU A 14 -12.85 3.74 22.88
CA GLU A 14 -13.01 3.13 24.22
C GLU A 14 -12.43 3.98 25.37
N ALA A 15 -11.50 4.89 25.07
CA ALA A 15 -10.91 5.82 26.03
C ALA A 15 -11.66 7.17 26.11
N GLY A 16 -12.80 7.31 25.41
CA GLY A 16 -13.59 8.54 25.38
C GLY A 16 -13.08 9.61 24.41
N TRP A 17 -12.11 9.30 23.55
CA TRP A 17 -11.60 10.24 22.55
C TRP A 17 -12.54 10.34 21.34
N ALA A 18 -12.97 11.56 21.00
CA ALA A 18 -13.98 11.83 19.97
C ALA A 18 -13.48 12.68 18.78
N GLU A 19 -12.19 13.02 18.71
CA GLU A 19 -11.66 13.86 17.62
C GLU A 19 -11.13 13.09 16.42
N GLY A 20 -11.15 11.75 16.47
CA GLY A 20 -10.65 10.88 15.40
C GLY A 20 -9.12 10.86 15.28
N HIS A 21 -8.65 10.34 14.15
CA HIS A 21 -7.23 10.15 13.84
C HIS A 21 -6.71 11.24 12.91
N ASN A 22 -5.44 11.62 13.00
CA ASN A 22 -4.80 12.46 11.97
C ASN A 22 -4.96 11.78 10.59
N ALA A 23 -5.46 12.50 9.59
CA ALA A 23 -5.69 11.96 8.25
C ALA A 23 -4.48 12.04 7.30
N GLU A 24 -3.37 12.64 7.74
CA GLU A 24 -2.12 12.67 6.97
C GLU A 24 -1.50 11.27 6.84
N PRO A 25 -0.96 10.92 5.65
CA PRO A 25 -0.67 11.80 4.51
C PRO A 25 -1.77 11.81 3.41
N VAL A 26 -2.96 11.26 3.67
CA VAL A 26 -4.00 11.14 2.64
C VAL A 26 -4.60 12.49 2.26
N VAL A 27 -4.68 13.40 3.23
CA VAL A 27 -5.03 14.82 3.03
C VAL A 27 -4.07 15.70 3.82
N VAL A 28 -3.82 16.91 3.31
CA VAL A 28 -3.07 17.95 4.02
C VAL A 28 -4.06 18.56 5.01
N GLU A 29 -3.93 18.21 6.29
CA GLU A 29 -4.80 18.62 7.40
C GLU A 29 -6.22 17.99 7.39
N GLY A 30 -6.55 17.30 8.47
CA GLY A 30 -7.88 16.70 8.65
C GLY A 30 -7.92 15.60 9.71
N ARG A 31 -9.14 15.25 10.12
CA ARG A 31 -9.42 14.12 11.03
C ARG A 31 -10.24 13.04 10.33
N CYS A 32 -9.94 11.77 10.61
CA CYS A 32 -10.65 10.64 10.02
C CYS A 32 -11.13 9.61 11.08
N CYS A 33 -12.16 8.85 10.73
CA CYS A 33 -12.65 7.73 11.53
C CYS A 33 -11.64 6.56 11.54
N THR A 34 -11.78 5.62 12.47
CA THR A 34 -10.91 4.44 12.63
C THR A 34 -10.89 3.57 11.39
N LYS A 35 -12.05 3.39 10.73
CA LYS A 35 -12.13 2.66 9.47
C LYS A 35 -11.26 3.32 8.39
N CYS A 36 -11.37 4.63 8.19
CA CYS A 36 -10.54 5.34 7.22
C CYS A 36 -9.07 5.36 7.63
N ASN A 37 -8.77 5.49 8.93
CA ASN A 37 -7.41 5.42 9.43
C ASN A 37 -6.77 4.07 9.07
N TYR A 38 -7.47 2.97 9.32
CA TYR A 38 -6.98 1.61 9.08
C TYR A 38 -6.79 1.29 7.59
N PHE A 39 -7.77 1.64 6.75
CA PHE A 39 -7.75 1.24 5.33
C PHE A 39 -7.09 2.24 4.38
N LYS A 40 -6.89 3.50 4.78
CA LYS A 40 -6.33 4.54 3.90
C LYS A 40 -5.10 5.18 4.49
N VAL A 41 -5.18 5.65 5.73
CA VAL A 41 -4.12 6.48 6.33
C VAL A 41 -2.90 5.67 6.74
N LEU A 42 -3.08 4.59 7.51
CA LEU A 42 -1.98 3.74 7.94
C LEU A 42 -1.22 3.12 6.75
N PRO A 43 -1.88 2.58 5.70
CA PRO A 43 -1.19 2.14 4.49
C PRO A 43 -0.37 3.25 3.84
N ALA A 44 -0.93 4.45 3.71
CA ALA A 44 -0.21 5.58 3.12
C ALA A 44 1.02 5.99 3.95
N ARG A 45 0.93 5.95 5.30
CA ARG A 45 2.08 6.17 6.20
C ARG A 45 3.17 5.12 6.08
N MET A 46 2.78 3.87 5.86
CA MET A 46 3.70 2.75 5.63
C MET A 46 4.28 2.74 4.21
N GLY A 47 3.91 3.70 3.35
CA GLY A 47 4.41 3.80 1.98
C GLY A 47 3.67 2.90 0.98
N PHE A 48 2.56 2.27 1.37
CA PHE A 48 1.65 1.57 0.46
C PHE A 48 0.81 2.60 -0.30
N HIS A 49 1.44 3.23 -1.29
CA HIS A 49 0.71 4.06 -2.24
C HIS A 49 0.07 3.15 -3.30
N PRO A 50 -1.20 3.34 -3.69
CA PRO A 50 -1.85 2.50 -4.70
C PRO A 50 -1.09 2.44 -6.03
N SER A 51 -0.34 3.50 -6.39
CA SER A 51 0.56 3.46 -7.56
C SER A 51 1.70 2.45 -7.37
N LYS A 52 2.32 2.41 -6.19
CA LYS A 52 3.36 1.44 -5.85
C LYS A 52 2.82 0.02 -5.70
N VAL A 53 1.56 -0.14 -5.31
CA VAL A 53 0.91 -1.47 -5.30
C VAL A 53 0.69 -1.96 -6.73
N LYS A 54 0.34 -1.08 -7.68
CA LYS A 54 0.30 -1.46 -9.10
C LYS A 54 1.69 -1.82 -9.62
N ASP A 55 2.71 -1.04 -9.27
CA ASP A 55 4.09 -1.33 -9.67
C ASP A 55 4.57 -2.65 -9.05
N MET A 56 4.34 -2.87 -7.75
CA MET A 56 4.69 -4.12 -7.04
C MET A 56 3.91 -5.33 -7.57
N MET A 57 2.62 -5.17 -7.88
CA MET A 57 1.81 -6.24 -8.46
C MET A 57 2.27 -6.55 -9.88
N PHE A 58 2.63 -5.53 -10.66
CA PHE A 58 3.20 -5.70 -11.99
C PHE A 58 4.57 -6.40 -11.92
N ASP A 59 5.44 -5.99 -11.00
CA ASP A 59 6.75 -6.62 -10.77
C ASP A 59 6.60 -8.09 -10.36
N LEU A 60 5.64 -8.40 -9.47
CA LEU A 60 5.36 -9.78 -9.06
C LEU A 60 4.86 -10.63 -10.24
N MET A 61 3.94 -10.09 -11.05
CA MET A 61 3.42 -10.78 -12.23
C MET A 61 4.51 -11.00 -13.28
N MET A 62 5.40 -10.01 -13.50
CA MET A 62 6.53 -10.15 -14.41
C MET A 62 7.53 -11.18 -13.92
N TYR A 63 7.80 -11.22 -12.61
CA TYR A 63 8.64 -12.25 -12.00
C TYR A 63 8.08 -13.66 -12.21
N GLU A 64 6.77 -13.87 -12.06
CA GLU A 64 6.16 -15.19 -12.33
C GLU A 64 6.33 -15.63 -13.78
N GLU A 65 6.14 -14.73 -14.76
CA GLU A 65 6.30 -15.05 -16.17
C GLU A 65 7.76 -15.35 -16.54
N GLU A 66 8.71 -14.56 -16.01
CA GLU A 66 10.14 -14.83 -16.18
C GLU A 66 10.55 -16.16 -15.54
N ALA A 67 10.09 -16.44 -14.32
CA ALA A 67 10.36 -17.70 -13.64
C ALA A 67 9.85 -18.90 -14.45
N LYS A 68 8.64 -18.81 -15.02
CA LYS A 68 8.09 -19.87 -15.90
C LYS A 68 8.98 -20.10 -17.13
N LYS A 69 9.47 -19.05 -17.77
CA LYS A 69 10.37 -19.16 -18.93
C LYS A 69 11.70 -19.80 -18.54
N PHE A 70 12.26 -19.42 -17.39
CA PHE A 70 13.51 -19.98 -16.87
C PHE A 70 13.38 -21.48 -16.59
N PHE A 71 12.33 -21.92 -15.88
CA PHE A 71 12.13 -23.35 -15.58
C PHE A 71 11.79 -24.20 -16.82
N LYS A 72 11.31 -23.57 -17.91
CA LYS A 72 11.16 -24.23 -19.21
C LYS A 72 12.43 -24.24 -20.05
N GLY A 73 13.51 -23.60 -19.60
CA GLY A 73 14.75 -23.44 -20.35
C GLY A 73 14.64 -22.49 -21.55
N GLU A 74 13.62 -21.63 -21.57
CA GLU A 74 13.39 -20.65 -22.64
C GLU A 74 14.28 -19.40 -22.48
N ILE A 75 14.76 -19.14 -21.26
CA ILE A 75 15.69 -18.06 -20.92
C ILE A 75 16.73 -18.56 -19.91
N GLU A 76 17.92 -17.95 -19.91
CA GLU A 76 19.00 -18.26 -18.97
C GLU A 76 18.95 -17.35 -17.73
N GLU A 77 19.62 -17.73 -16.65
CA GLU A 77 19.65 -16.95 -15.40
C GLU A 77 20.14 -15.51 -15.61
N LYS A 78 21.10 -15.31 -16.54
CA LYS A 78 21.64 -13.99 -16.91
C LYS A 78 20.62 -13.07 -17.57
N ASP A 79 19.52 -13.63 -18.09
CA ASP A 79 18.47 -12.93 -18.81
C ASP A 79 17.27 -12.59 -17.90
N LEU A 80 17.28 -13.06 -16.64
CA LEU A 80 16.30 -12.66 -15.63
C LEU A 80 16.49 -11.18 -15.27
N VAL A 81 15.47 -10.36 -15.53
CA VAL A 81 15.50 -8.94 -15.20
C VAL A 81 15.35 -8.74 -13.70
N TYR A 82 14.50 -9.54 -13.06
CA TYR A 82 14.16 -9.43 -11.65
C TYR A 82 14.90 -10.42 -10.72
N GLY A 83 15.67 -11.37 -11.29
CA GLY A 83 16.44 -12.37 -10.54
C GLY A 83 17.79 -11.87 -10.00
N LYS A 84 18.28 -10.72 -10.47
CA LYS A 84 19.44 -10.04 -9.86
C LYS A 84 18.98 -9.30 -8.60
N LEU A 85 18.69 -10.05 -7.55
CA LEU A 85 18.66 -9.53 -6.19
C LEU A 85 19.94 -8.70 -5.99
N ARG A 86 19.75 -7.41 -5.70
CA ARG A 86 20.77 -6.45 -5.24
C ARG A 86 21.97 -7.17 -4.60
N LYS A 87 23.03 -7.37 -5.38
CA LYS A 87 24.37 -7.22 -4.85
C LYS A 87 24.67 -5.76 -5.07
N ASP A 88 24.53 -5.01 -3.99
CA ASP A 88 25.22 -3.77 -3.60
C ASP A 88 24.32 -2.98 -2.63
#